data_AF-A0A1F6R5P5-F1
#
_entry.id   AF-A0A1F6R5P5-F1
#
_cell.length_a   1.000
_cell.length_b   1.000
_cell.length_c   1.000
_cell.angle_alpha   90.00
_cell.angle_beta   90.00
_cell.angle_gamma   90.00
#
_symmetry.space_group_name_H-M   'P 1'
#
loop_
_entity.id
_entity.type
_entity.pdbx_description
1 polymer ?
#
loop_
_entity_poly.entity_id
_entity_poly.type
_entity_poly.pdbx_seq_one_letter_code
_entity_poly.pdbx_strand_id
1 'polypeptide(L)'
;MRSSLGKGQFYLLTAVVIVGFFFLMSKYINPYSFIDSSQAVIDDEIFFFNNLRNQAERVVKLSNDTTLAPNLESFSDIADEVAQEKHYIFSMNYTVRPSDVDFVMALVSEKYSLDSSFTVVKP
;
A
#
# COMPACT_ATOMS: atom_id res chain seq x y z
N MET A 1 59.81 -42.51 -14.12
CA MET A 1 58.66 -42.53 -13.19
C MET A 1 57.99 -41.17 -13.21
N ARG A 2 56.69 -41.13 -13.56
CA ARG A 2 55.90 -39.92 -13.82
C ARG A 2 55.49 -39.21 -12.52
N SER A 3 56.00 -38.00 -12.26
CA SER A 3 55.56 -37.13 -11.15
C SER A 3 54.82 -35.85 -11.62
N SER A 4 54.08 -35.93 -12.72
CA SER A 4 53.27 -34.81 -13.23
C SER A 4 51.77 -34.92 -12.88
N LEU A 5 51.31 -36.04 -12.31
CA LEU A 5 49.87 -36.27 -12.06
C LEU A 5 49.29 -35.39 -10.94
N GLY A 6 50.09 -35.07 -9.91
CA GLY A 6 49.59 -34.34 -8.73
C GLY A 6 49.39 -32.84 -8.94
N LYS A 7 50.15 -32.20 -9.85
CA LYS A 7 50.07 -30.75 -10.06
C LYS A 7 48.80 -30.34 -10.82
N GLY A 8 48.45 -31.07 -11.89
CA GLY A 8 47.23 -30.80 -12.67
C GLY A 8 45.94 -31.09 -11.90
N GLN A 9 45.95 -32.13 -11.06
CA GLN A 9 44.83 -32.45 -10.17
C GLN A 9 44.59 -31.36 -9.12
N PHE A 10 45.66 -30.74 -8.61
CA PHE A 10 45.54 -29.61 -7.70
C PHE A 10 44.92 -28.38 -8.38
N TYR A 11 45.28 -28.08 -9.63
CA TYR A 11 44.67 -26.96 -10.38
C TYR A 11 43.19 -27.18 -10.69
N LEU A 12 42.80 -28.41 -11.03
CA LEU A 12 41.38 -28.73 -11.23
C LEU A 12 40.60 -28.62 -9.92
N LEU A 13 41.18 -29.07 -8.81
CA LEU A 13 40.56 -28.98 -7.49
C LEU A 13 40.36 -27.52 -7.07
N THR A 14 41.38 -26.67 -7.23
CA THR A 14 41.27 -25.24 -6.86
C THR A 14 40.27 -24.50 -7.74
N ALA A 15 40.20 -24.81 -9.03
CA ALA A 15 39.21 -24.22 -9.93
C ALA A 15 37.77 -24.56 -9.50
N VAL A 16 37.50 -25.81 -9.14
CA VAL A 16 36.17 -26.24 -8.66
C VAL A 16 35.81 -25.56 -7.34
N VAL A 17 36.77 -25.43 -6.41
CA VAL A 17 36.56 -24.74 -5.13
C VAL A 17 36.27 -23.25 -5.32
N ILE A 18 36.99 -22.58 -6.22
CA ILE A 18 36.78 -21.15 -6.51
C ILE A 18 35.40 -20.93 -7.16
N VAL A 19 35.02 -21.73 -8.15
CA VAL A 19 33.70 -21.65 -8.79
C VAL A 19 32.58 -21.95 -7.79
N GLY A 20 32.77 -22.96 -6.94
CA GLY A 20 31.83 -23.29 -5.86
C GLY A 20 31.69 -22.16 -4.85
N PHE A 21 32.79 -21.50 -4.48
CA PHE A 21 32.77 -20.34 -3.60
C PHE A 21 32.01 -19.16 -4.22
N PHE A 22 32.24 -18.86 -5.49
CA PHE A 22 31.49 -17.80 -6.20
C PHE A 22 30.00 -18.15 -6.37
N PHE A 23 29.65 -19.42 -6.56
CA PHE A 23 28.26 -19.87 -6.63
C PHE A 23 27.54 -19.78 -5.27
N LEU A 24 28.25 -20.09 -4.17
CA LEU A 24 27.72 -19.88 -2.83
C LEU A 24 27.57 -18.39 -2.54
N MET A 25 28.57 -17.59 -2.87
CA MET A 25 28.50 -16.13 -2.72
C MET A 25 27.39 -15.52 -3.59
N SER A 26 27.17 -15.97 -4.83
CA SER A 26 26.07 -15.44 -5.65
C SER A 26 24.70 -15.76 -5.06
N LYS A 27 24.55 -16.86 -4.32
CA LYS A 27 23.34 -17.19 -3.56
C LYS A 27 23.16 -16.31 -2.32
N TYR A 28 24.24 -15.82 -1.71
CA TYR A 28 24.20 -14.89 -0.58
C TYR A 28 24.14 -13.40 -1.00
N ILE A 29 24.69 -13.06 -2.17
CA ILE A 29 24.76 -11.70 -2.74
C ILE A 29 23.58 -11.42 -3.67
N ASN A 30 22.81 -12.43 -4.11
CA ASN A 30 21.42 -12.17 -4.45
C ASN A 30 20.71 -11.94 -3.11
N PRO A 31 20.47 -10.67 -2.68
CA PRO A 31 19.43 -10.48 -1.70
C PRO A 31 18.22 -11.15 -2.35
N TYR A 32 17.61 -12.10 -1.62
CA TYR A 32 16.21 -12.38 -1.80
C TYR A 32 15.55 -11.04 -2.04
N SER A 33 15.13 -10.86 -3.29
CA SER A 33 14.16 -9.89 -3.72
C SER A 33 13.90 -8.86 -2.62
N PHE A 34 14.41 -7.66 -2.81
CA PHE A 34 13.46 -6.57 -2.67
C PHE A 34 12.30 -6.93 -3.62
N ILE A 35 11.41 -7.85 -3.17
CA ILE A 35 9.99 -7.77 -3.48
C ILE A 35 9.76 -6.31 -3.21
N ASP A 36 9.23 -5.66 -4.22
CA ASP A 36 8.91 -4.25 -4.28
C ASP A 36 7.94 -3.91 -3.12
N SER A 37 8.39 -4.03 -1.88
CA SER A 37 7.73 -3.60 -0.67
C SER A 37 7.97 -2.10 -0.50
N SER A 38 8.87 -1.51 -1.30
CA SER A 38 8.74 -0.12 -1.72
C SER A 38 7.33 0.13 -2.26
N GLN A 39 6.77 -0.67 -3.18
CA GLN A 39 5.37 -0.48 -3.63
C GLN A 39 4.31 -0.79 -2.56
N ALA A 40 4.57 -1.70 -1.62
CA ALA A 40 3.67 -1.90 -0.46
C ALA A 40 3.74 -0.75 0.57
N VAL A 41 4.79 0.08 0.50
CA VAL A 41 5.02 1.27 1.33
C VAL A 41 4.82 2.56 0.51
N ILE A 42 4.47 2.47 -0.79
CA ILE A 42 4.11 3.61 -1.66
C ILE A 42 2.72 4.11 -1.28
N ASP A 43 2.67 4.66 -0.07
CA ASP A 43 1.68 5.58 0.48
C ASP A 43 0.52 4.94 1.21
N ASP A 44 0.79 4.58 2.48
CA ASP A 44 -0.22 4.36 3.53
C ASP A 44 -1.32 5.45 3.48
N GLU A 45 -0.96 6.67 3.10
CA GLU A 45 -1.86 7.80 2.88
C GLU A 45 -2.84 7.60 1.72
N ILE A 46 -2.36 7.14 0.56
CA ILE A 46 -3.22 6.84 -0.60
C ILE A 46 -4.13 5.66 -0.28
N PHE A 47 -3.60 4.63 0.40
CA PHE A 47 -4.40 3.49 0.84
C PHE A 47 -5.48 3.91 1.85
N PHE A 48 -5.12 4.72 2.84
CA PHE A 48 -6.02 5.26 3.84
C PHE A 48 -7.14 6.08 3.18
N PHE A 49 -6.79 7.00 2.27
CA PHE A 49 -7.76 7.82 1.56
C PHE A 49 -8.73 6.98 0.71
N ASN A 50 -8.21 5.99 -0.02
CA ASN A 50 -9.05 5.07 -0.81
C ASN A 50 -9.96 4.22 0.09
N ASN A 51 -9.50 3.82 1.27
CA ASN A 51 -10.31 3.09 2.23
C ASN A 51 -11.45 3.97 2.77
N LEU A 52 -11.18 5.23 3.12
CA LEU A 52 -12.22 6.19 3.53
C LEU A 52 -13.28 6.36 2.44
N ARG A 53 -12.87 6.53 1.18
CA ARG A 53 -13.78 6.59 0.04
C ARG A 53 -14.70 5.37 -0.04
N ASN A 54 -14.13 4.17 0.02
CA ASN A 54 -14.88 2.91 -0.07
C ASN A 54 -15.85 2.75 1.11
N GLN A 55 -15.46 3.21 2.30
CA GLN A 55 -16.33 3.17 3.47
C GLN A 55 -17.48 4.17 3.39
N ALA A 56 -17.24 5.39 2.89
CA ALA A 56 -18.29 6.37 2.64
C ALA A 56 -19.37 5.81 1.70
N GLU A 57 -18.96 5.17 0.61
CA GLU A 57 -19.87 4.48 -0.31
C GLU A 57 -20.67 3.37 0.39
N ARG A 58 -20.01 2.61 1.27
CA ARG A 58 -20.66 1.54 2.03
C ARG A 58 -21.68 2.09 3.04
N VAL A 59 -21.41 3.23 3.67
CA VAL A 59 -22.37 3.90 4.57
C VAL A 59 -23.63 4.27 3.81
N VAL A 60 -23.52 4.83 2.60
CA VAL A 60 -24.69 5.15 1.76
C VAL A 60 -25.50 3.91 1.42
N LYS A 61 -24.83 2.81 1.04
CA LYS A 61 -25.49 1.56 0.65
C LYS A 61 -26.16 0.82 1.80
N LEU A 62 -25.69 1.00 3.03
CA LEU A 62 -26.21 0.31 4.22
C LEU A 62 -27.21 1.16 5.02
N SER A 63 -27.26 2.46 4.79
CA SER A 63 -28.13 3.36 5.54
C SER A 63 -29.49 3.53 4.85
N ASN A 64 -30.54 3.67 5.66
CA ASN A 64 -31.86 4.07 5.18
C ASN A 64 -31.91 5.60 5.09
N ASP A 65 -32.87 6.16 4.34
CA ASP A 65 -32.99 7.63 4.17
C ASP A 65 -33.06 8.41 5.49
N THR A 66 -33.65 7.82 6.55
CA THR A 66 -33.75 8.45 7.87
C THR A 66 -32.48 8.37 8.70
N THR A 67 -31.60 7.41 8.42
CA THR A 67 -30.34 7.19 9.15
C THR A 67 -29.11 7.62 8.35
N LEU A 68 -29.27 7.93 7.07
CA LEU A 68 -28.17 8.28 6.17
C LEU A 68 -27.41 9.52 6.63
N ALA A 69 -28.11 10.62 6.91
CA ALA A 69 -27.48 11.86 7.36
C ALA A 69 -26.69 11.69 8.68
N PRO A 70 -27.28 11.16 9.77
CA PRO A 70 -26.52 10.99 11.02
C PRO A 70 -25.38 9.97 10.88
N ASN A 71 -25.52 8.94 10.05
CA ASN A 71 -24.44 7.98 9.80
C ASN A 71 -23.28 8.60 9.02
N LEU A 72 -23.56 9.47 8.04
CA LEU A 72 -22.53 10.18 7.28
C LEU A 72 -21.82 11.23 8.14
N GLU A 73 -22.55 11.91 9.03
CA GLU A 73 -21.97 12.82 10.02
C GLU A 73 -21.04 12.07 10.99
N SER A 74 -21.53 10.98 11.61
CA SER A 74 -20.71 10.15 12.50
C SER A 74 -19.49 9.56 11.78
N PHE A 75 -19.64 9.15 10.52
CA PHE A 75 -18.51 8.69 9.70
C PHE A 75 -17.50 9.82 9.45
N SER A 76 -17.96 11.04 9.17
CA SER A 76 -17.10 12.21 9.00
C SER A 76 -16.26 12.47 10.23
N ASP A 77 -16.89 12.45 11.41
CA ASP A 77 -16.23 12.75 12.68
C ASP A 77 -15.16 11.70 13.00
N ILE A 78 -15.49 10.41 12.84
CA ILE A 78 -14.55 9.31 13.06
C ILE A 78 -13.40 9.37 12.04
N ALA A 79 -13.69 9.66 10.78
CA ALA A 79 -12.68 9.76 9.74
C ALA A 79 -11.70 10.92 9.99
N ASP A 80 -12.21 12.06 10.48
CA ASP A 80 -11.39 13.21 10.88
C ASP A 80 -10.53 12.88 12.11
N GLU A 81 -11.10 12.26 13.15
CA GLU A 81 -10.35 11.84 14.34
C GLU A 81 -9.18 10.90 13.98
N VAL A 82 -9.43 9.87 13.16
CA VAL A 82 -8.40 8.93 12.73
C VAL A 82 -7.37 9.59 11.81
N ALA A 83 -7.78 10.55 10.98
CA ALA A 83 -6.85 11.32 10.16
C ALA A 83 -5.92 12.19 11.02
N GLN A 84 -6.46 12.83 12.06
CA GLN A 84 -5.69 13.66 13.00
C GLN A 84 -4.69 12.84 13.81
N GLU A 85 -5.03 11.62 14.24
CA GLU A 85 -4.10 10.69 14.89
C GLU A 85 -2.87 10.39 14.02
N LYS A 86 -3.04 10.39 12.70
CA LYS A 86 -1.99 10.18 11.71
C LYS A 86 -1.35 11.49 11.21
N HIS A 87 -1.70 12.63 11.81
CA HIS A 87 -1.26 13.97 11.42
C HIS A 87 -1.66 14.39 9.98
N TYR A 88 -2.83 13.93 9.53
CA TYR A 88 -3.43 14.35 8.26
C TYR A 88 -4.56 15.35 8.50
N ILE A 89 -4.77 16.24 7.52
CA ILE A 89 -5.93 17.13 7.46
C ILE A 89 -6.93 16.48 6.51
N PHE A 90 -8.03 15.99 7.05
CA PHE A 90 -9.11 15.39 6.28
C PHE A 90 -10.30 16.35 6.19
N SER A 91 -10.94 16.41 5.03
CA SER A 91 -12.17 17.17 4.82
C SER A 91 -13.11 16.36 3.94
N MET A 92 -14.34 16.19 4.40
CA MET A 92 -15.41 15.56 3.63
C MET A 92 -16.61 16.49 3.61
N ASN A 93 -17.06 16.84 2.42
CA ASN A 93 -18.34 17.46 2.17
C ASN A 93 -19.22 16.50 1.38
N TYR A 94 -20.51 16.48 1.69
CA TYR A 94 -21.47 15.64 0.99
C TYR A 94 -22.78 16.39 0.75
N THR A 95 -23.46 16.06 -0.35
CA THR A 95 -24.79 16.56 -0.68
C THR A 95 -25.71 15.37 -0.88
N VAL A 96 -26.70 15.24 0.00
CA VAL A 96 -27.71 14.18 -0.09
C VAL A 96 -28.83 14.63 -1.03
N ARG A 97 -29.10 13.83 -2.06
CA ARG A 97 -30.23 14.00 -2.98
C ARG A 97 -31.21 12.82 -2.82
N PRO A 98 -32.41 12.89 -3.42
CA PRO A 98 -33.37 11.79 -3.33
C PRO A 98 -32.84 10.47 -3.90
N SER A 99 -32.09 10.51 -5.01
CA SER A 99 -31.59 9.32 -5.73
C SER A 99 -30.16 8.92 -5.39
N ASP A 100 -29.37 9.86 -4.87
CA ASP A 100 -27.91 9.72 -4.79
C ASP A 100 -27.32 10.62 -3.70
N VAL A 101 -26.04 10.42 -3.44
CA VAL A 101 -25.22 11.26 -2.57
C VAL A 101 -23.96 11.63 -3.31
N ASP A 102 -23.72 12.93 -3.46
CA ASP A 102 -22.48 13.46 -4.01
C ASP A 102 -21.48 13.68 -2.89
N PHE A 103 -20.26 13.20 -3.06
CA PHE A 103 -19.14 13.39 -2.14
C PHE A 103 -18.05 14.24 -2.77
N VAL A 104 -17.44 15.06 -1.92
CA VAL A 104 -16.18 15.76 -2.18
C VAL A 104 -15.29 15.52 -0.97
N MET A 105 -14.23 14.74 -1.17
CA MET A 105 -13.28 14.35 -0.12
C MET A 105 -11.91 14.91 -0.47
N ALA A 106 -11.21 15.41 0.53
CA ALA A 106 -9.83 15.86 0.43
C ALA A 106 -9.04 15.38 1.64
N LEU A 107 -7.80 14.96 1.41
CA LEU A 107 -6.83 14.60 2.44
C LEU A 107 -5.51 15.27 2.11
N VAL A 108 -5.01 16.07 3.06
CA VAL A 108 -3.75 16.80 2.95
C VAL A 108 -2.80 16.32 4.03
N SER A 109 -1.59 15.99 3.63
CA SER A 109 -0.47 15.62 4.50
C SER A 109 0.76 16.45 4.13
N GLU A 110 1.89 16.19 4.79
CA GLU A 110 3.18 16.78 4.41
C GLU A 110 3.67 16.34 3.02
N LYS A 111 3.19 15.20 2.52
CA LYS A 111 3.68 14.56 1.29
C LYS A 111 2.68 14.65 0.14
N TYR A 112 1.39 14.56 0.44
CA TYR A 112 0.34 14.44 -0.56
C TYR A 112 -0.82 15.38 -0.30
N SER A 113 -1.45 15.80 -1.39
CA SER A 113 -2.77 16.40 -1.41
C SER A 113 -3.61 15.52 -2.31
N LEU A 114 -4.50 14.74 -1.72
CA LEU A 114 -5.39 13.82 -2.40
C LEU A 114 -6.80 14.38 -2.38
N ASP A 115 -7.45 14.42 -3.53
CA ASP A 115 -8.83 14.85 -3.67
C ASP A 115 -9.63 13.84 -4.51
N SER A 116 -10.92 13.75 -4.22
CA SER A 116 -11.83 12.87 -4.93
C SER A 116 -13.24 13.42 -4.86
N SER A 117 -13.92 13.44 -6.01
CA SER A 117 -15.36 13.68 -6.08
C SER A 117 -16.03 12.51 -6.78
N PHE A 118 -17.08 11.99 -6.16
CA PHE A 118 -17.82 10.83 -6.66
C PHE A 118 -19.26 10.84 -6.18
N THR A 119 -20.13 10.21 -6.96
CA THR A 119 -21.55 10.09 -6.66
C THR A 119 -21.88 8.63 -6.35
N VAL A 120 -22.67 8.41 -5.30
CA VAL A 120 -23.15 7.08 -4.91
C VAL A 120 -24.66 7.03 -5.05
N VAL A 121 -25.16 6.12 -5.89
CA VAL A 121 -26.60 5.90 -6.07
C VAL A 121 -27.14 5.13 -4.88
N LYS A 122 -28.27 5.59 -4.33
CA LYS A 122 -28.96 4.91 -3.23
C LYS A 122 -29.62 3.61 -3.73
N PRO A 123 -29.66 2.56 -2.90
CA PRO A 123 -30.31 1.30 -3.25
C PRO A 123 -31.83 1.41 -3.39
#